data_AF-A0A151RCJ8-F1
#
_entry.id   AF-A0A151RCJ8-F1
#
_cell.length_a   1.000
_cell.length_b   1.000
_cell.length_c   1.000
_cell.angle_alpha   90.00
_cell.angle_beta   90.00
_cell.angle_gamma   90.00
#
_symmetry.space_group_name_H-M   'P 1'
#
loop_
_entity.id
_entity.type
_entity.pdbx_description
1 polymer ?
#
loop_
_entity_poly.entity_id
_entity_poly.type
_entity_poly.pdbx_seq_one_letter_code
_entity_poly.pdbx_strand_id
1 'polypeptide(L)'
;IQELAKFMVELWDLMETPIEEQKAFSHVIRLISASVDEVSTQGCLSAYVIEKVEVEVQRLNVVKASKMKDLVFKRQNELEEIYRGVHMDVDSEAARQILTSLIESGNIDLSNLLQSMDDQIRKAKEQALSRRDILDRVEKWKFAAEEEKWLDEYERDENRYSAVRGAHKNLKRAEKARILVSKIPCK
;
A
#
# COMPACT_ATOMS: atom_id res chain seq x y z
N ILE A 1 -26.46 -12.40 -25.91
CA ILE A 1 -25.06 -12.34 -26.41
C ILE A 1 -24.48 -10.93 -26.42
N GLN A 2 -25.20 -9.90 -26.88
CA GLN A 2 -24.70 -8.51 -26.91
C GLN A 2 -24.37 -7.98 -25.52
N GLU A 3 -25.25 -8.19 -24.54
CA GLU A 3 -24.97 -7.82 -23.14
C GLU A 3 -23.77 -8.57 -22.55
N LEU A 4 -23.60 -9.84 -22.90
CA LEU A 4 -22.45 -10.63 -22.46
C LEU A 4 -21.14 -10.12 -23.08
N ALA A 5 -21.19 -9.70 -24.35
CA ALA A 5 -20.06 -9.08 -25.05
C ALA A 5 -19.69 -7.72 -24.44
N LYS A 6 -20.68 -6.89 -24.09
CA LYS A 6 -20.44 -5.62 -23.36
C LYS A 6 -19.79 -5.87 -22.01
N PHE A 7 -20.32 -6.81 -21.23
CA PHE A 7 -19.77 -7.16 -19.93
C PHE A 7 -18.33 -7.71 -20.02
N MET A 8 -18.02 -8.50 -21.06
CA MET A 8 -16.67 -8.98 -21.32
C MET A 8 -15.70 -7.82 -21.62
N VAL A 9 -16.13 -6.81 -22.39
CA VAL A 9 -15.33 -5.60 -22.65
C VAL A 9 -15.09 -4.81 -21.36
N GLU A 10 -16.13 -4.58 -20.55
CA GLU A 10 -15.99 -3.93 -19.25
C GLU A 10 -14.99 -4.66 -18.33
N LEU A 11 -15.02 -5.99 -18.33
CA LEU A 11 -14.04 -6.80 -17.60
C LEU A 11 -12.64 -6.67 -18.16
N TRP A 12 -12.45 -6.62 -19.49
CA TRP A 12 -11.12 -6.40 -20.06
C TRP A 12 -10.55 -5.04 -19.69
N ASP A 13 -11.37 -3.99 -19.75
CA ASP A 13 -10.98 -2.64 -19.37
C ASP A 13 -10.60 -2.58 -17.88
N LEU A 14 -11.44 -3.15 -17.02
CA LEU A 14 -11.18 -3.24 -15.58
C LEU A 14 -9.89 -4.02 -15.26
N MET A 15 -9.61 -5.06 -16.03
CA MET A 15 -8.48 -5.95 -15.81
C MET A 15 -7.21 -5.53 -16.54
N GLU A 16 -7.26 -4.46 -17.35
CA GLU A 16 -6.19 -4.00 -18.24
C GLU A 16 -5.71 -5.13 -19.16
N THR A 17 -6.65 -5.88 -19.75
CA THR A 17 -6.33 -7.07 -20.55
C THR A 17 -5.61 -6.68 -21.84
N PRO A 18 -4.47 -7.32 -22.22
CA PRO A 18 -3.73 -6.98 -23.43
C PRO A 18 -4.57 -7.07 -24.71
N ILE A 19 -4.34 -6.16 -25.65
CA ILE A 19 -5.07 -6.10 -26.94
C ILE A 19 -4.90 -7.40 -27.74
N GLU A 20 -3.76 -8.08 -27.60
CA GLU A 20 -3.47 -9.36 -28.22
C GLU A 20 -4.45 -10.44 -27.80
N GLU A 21 -4.81 -10.49 -26.50
CA GLU A 21 -5.80 -11.42 -25.96
C GLU A 21 -7.21 -11.05 -26.42
N GLN A 22 -7.52 -9.74 -26.49
CA GLN A 22 -8.83 -9.24 -26.95
C GLN A 22 -9.10 -9.56 -28.44
N LYS A 23 -8.06 -9.58 -29.29
CA LYS A 23 -8.18 -9.83 -30.74
C LYS A 23 -8.84 -11.18 -31.07
N ALA A 24 -8.66 -12.19 -30.22
CA ALA A 24 -9.29 -13.50 -30.36
C ALA A 24 -10.83 -13.43 -30.37
N PHE A 25 -11.40 -12.35 -29.84
CA PHE A 25 -12.84 -12.12 -29.71
C PHE A 25 -13.35 -10.96 -30.59
N SER A 26 -12.55 -10.50 -31.56
CA SER A 26 -12.93 -9.43 -32.50
C SER A 26 -14.29 -9.64 -33.17
N HIS A 27 -14.63 -10.89 -33.50
CA HIS A 27 -15.93 -11.28 -34.04
C HIS A 27 -17.09 -11.04 -33.06
N VAL A 28 -16.87 -11.22 -31.75
CA VAL A 28 -17.84 -10.98 -30.67
C VAL A 28 -17.99 -9.49 -30.40
N ILE A 29 -16.89 -8.74 -30.41
CA ILE A 29 -16.92 -7.27 -30.26
C ILE A 29 -17.78 -6.64 -31.36
N ARG A 30 -17.65 -7.12 -32.60
CA ARG A 30 -18.49 -6.66 -33.72
C ARG A 30 -19.99 -6.90 -33.50
N LEU A 31 -20.38 -7.90 -32.70
CA LEU A 31 -21.78 -8.18 -32.40
C LEU A 31 -22.43 -7.11 -31.50
N ILE A 32 -21.63 -6.35 -30.74
CA ILE A 32 -22.13 -5.28 -29.86
C ILE A 32 -22.86 -4.21 -30.69
N SER A 33 -22.36 -3.92 -31.90
CA SER A 33 -22.91 -2.91 -32.82
C SER A 33 -23.78 -3.49 -33.94
N ALA A 34 -23.89 -4.81 -34.05
CA ALA A 34 -24.64 -5.47 -35.13
C ALA A 34 -26.16 -5.41 -34.90
N SER A 35 -26.93 -5.25 -35.99
CA SER A 35 -28.39 -5.32 -35.93
C SER A 35 -28.90 -6.77 -35.85
N VAL A 36 -30.13 -6.99 -35.36
CA VAL A 36 -30.70 -8.34 -35.16
C VAL A 36 -30.70 -9.18 -36.46
N ASP A 37 -30.99 -8.55 -37.61
CA ASP A 37 -30.99 -9.22 -38.93
C ASP A 37 -29.58 -9.63 -39.40
N GLU A 38 -28.57 -8.81 -39.11
CA GLU A 38 -27.17 -9.06 -39.43
C GLU A 38 -26.56 -10.19 -38.59
N VAL A 39 -27.01 -10.30 -37.33
CA VAL A 39 -26.56 -11.32 -36.38
C VAL A 39 -27.08 -12.71 -36.76
N SER A 40 -28.32 -12.79 -37.28
CA SER A 40 -28.98 -14.05 -37.66
C SER A 40 -28.41 -14.65 -38.95
N THR A 41 -27.93 -13.80 -39.87
CA THR A 41 -27.39 -14.22 -41.17
C THR A 41 -25.92 -14.66 -41.13
N GLN A 42 -25.13 -14.18 -40.18
CA GLN A 42 -23.68 -14.41 -40.17
C GLN A 42 -23.21 -15.63 -39.33
N GLY A 43 -24.12 -16.47 -38.84
CA GLY A 43 -23.76 -17.66 -38.04
C GLY A 43 -23.08 -17.34 -36.70
N CYS A 44 -23.13 -16.07 -36.27
CA CYS A 44 -22.43 -15.57 -35.08
C CYS A 44 -23.07 -16.00 -33.75
N LEU A 45 -24.25 -16.62 -33.79
CA LEU A 45 -24.95 -17.21 -32.64
C LEU A 45 -24.70 -18.72 -32.49
N SER A 46 -23.63 -19.26 -33.09
CA SER A 46 -23.29 -20.66 -32.87
C SER A 46 -23.08 -20.93 -31.37
N ALA A 47 -23.52 -22.11 -30.91
CA ALA A 47 -23.33 -22.54 -29.53
C ALA A 47 -21.85 -22.44 -29.10
N TYR A 48 -20.93 -22.72 -30.02
CA TYR A 48 -19.48 -22.59 -29.83
C TYR A 48 -19.03 -21.16 -29.48
N VAL A 49 -19.59 -20.13 -30.12
CA VAL A 49 -19.23 -18.73 -29.83
C VAL A 49 -19.76 -18.30 -28.46
N ILE A 50 -20.97 -18.74 -28.10
CA ILE A 50 -21.55 -18.46 -26.78
C ILE A 50 -20.71 -19.11 -25.68
N GLU A 51 -20.39 -20.40 -25.82
CA GLU A 51 -19.56 -21.17 -24.89
C GLU A 51 -18.17 -20.51 -24.72
N LYS A 52 -17.54 -20.09 -25.82
CA LYS A 52 -16.25 -19.37 -25.80
C LYS A 52 -16.29 -18.10 -24.98
N VAL A 53 -17.36 -17.30 -25.11
CA VAL A 53 -17.51 -16.04 -24.36
C VAL A 53 -17.79 -16.31 -22.89
N GLU A 54 -18.63 -17.30 -22.58
CA GLU A 54 -18.91 -17.69 -21.18
C GLU A 54 -17.64 -18.16 -20.46
N VAL A 55 -16.83 -19.00 -21.12
CA VAL A 55 -15.53 -19.45 -20.59
C VAL A 55 -14.59 -18.27 -20.35
N GLU A 56 -14.52 -17.31 -21.26
CA GLU A 56 -13.67 -16.12 -21.06
C GLU A 56 -14.16 -15.25 -19.90
N VAL A 57 -15.47 -15.05 -19.77
CA VAL A 57 -16.05 -14.32 -18.63
C VAL A 57 -15.74 -15.04 -17.31
N GLN A 58 -15.84 -16.37 -17.27
CA GLN A 58 -15.46 -17.15 -16.09
C GLN A 58 -13.98 -17.00 -15.77
N ARG A 59 -13.10 -17.08 -16.77
CA ARG A 59 -11.65 -16.86 -16.61
C ARG A 59 -11.37 -15.47 -16.05
N LEU A 60 -11.95 -14.42 -16.64
CA LEU A 60 -11.78 -13.03 -16.19
C LEU A 60 -12.27 -12.83 -14.75
N ASN A 61 -13.36 -13.47 -14.34
CA ASN A 61 -13.84 -13.43 -12.96
C ASN A 61 -12.84 -14.06 -11.98
N VAL A 62 -12.19 -15.16 -12.33
CA VAL A 62 -11.13 -15.76 -11.51
C VAL A 62 -9.94 -14.83 -11.40
N VAL A 63 -9.49 -14.23 -12.50
CA VAL A 63 -8.39 -13.25 -12.48
C VAL A 63 -8.77 -12.01 -11.67
N LYS A 64 -10.01 -11.52 -11.78
CA LYS A 64 -10.54 -10.40 -11.00
C LYS A 64 -10.50 -10.69 -9.50
N ALA A 65 -10.96 -11.87 -9.08
CA ALA A 65 -10.90 -12.28 -7.68
C ALA A 65 -9.45 -12.34 -7.17
N SER A 66 -8.52 -12.88 -7.97
CA SER A 66 -7.10 -12.90 -7.64
C SER A 66 -6.52 -11.49 -7.48
N LYS A 67 -6.79 -10.58 -8.43
CA LYS A 67 -6.33 -9.18 -8.35
C LYS A 67 -6.93 -8.44 -7.15
N MET A 68 -8.19 -8.70 -6.83
CA MET A 68 -8.84 -8.13 -5.64
C MET A 68 -8.17 -8.60 -4.35
N LYS A 69 -7.83 -9.89 -4.25
CA LYS A 69 -7.05 -10.43 -3.13
C LYS A 69 -5.69 -9.74 -3.00
N ASP A 70 -4.97 -9.55 -4.11
CA ASP A 70 -3.69 -8.85 -4.12
C ASP A 70 -3.82 -7.39 -3.66
N LEU A 71 -4.87 -6.70 -4.09
CA LEU A 71 -5.17 -5.33 -3.66
C LEU A 71 -5.43 -5.26 -2.15
N VAL A 72 -6.17 -6.21 -1.59
CA VAL A 72 -6.43 -6.28 -0.14
C VAL A 72 -5.11 -6.37 0.63
N PHE A 73 -4.18 -7.25 0.23
CA PHE A 73 -2.88 -7.34 0.89
C PHE A 73 -2.03 -6.08 0.72
N LYS A 74 -2.09 -5.41 -0.44
CA LYS A 74 -1.43 -4.11 -0.63
C LYS A 74 -1.96 -3.05 0.34
N ARG A 75 -3.28 -2.98 0.53
CA ARG A 75 -3.91 -2.06 1.50
C ARG A 75 -3.54 -2.39 2.94
N GLN A 76 -3.47 -3.68 3.27
CA GLN A 76 -3.00 -4.12 4.59
C GLN A 76 -1.55 -3.68 4.84
N ASN A 77 -0.67 -3.85 3.87
CA ASN A 77 0.72 -3.41 3.99
C ASN A 77 0.83 -1.89 4.12
N GLU A 78 0.09 -1.10 3.34
CA GLU A 78 0.05 0.36 3.46
C GLU A 78 -0.36 0.80 4.87
N LEU A 79 -1.39 0.15 5.45
CA LEU A 79 -1.86 0.43 6.80
C LEU A 79 -0.78 0.15 7.86
N GLU A 80 -0.09 -0.98 7.75
CA GLU A 80 1.01 -1.36 8.64
C GLU A 80 2.21 -0.42 8.53
N GLU A 81 2.53 0.04 7.32
CA GLU A 81 3.59 1.04 7.08
C GLU A 81 3.29 2.36 7.79
N ILE A 82 2.03 2.82 7.73
CA ILE A 82 1.59 4.02 8.43
C ILE A 82 1.75 3.83 9.94
N TYR A 83 1.20 2.75 10.51
CA TYR A 83 1.29 2.49 11.95
C TYR A 83 2.72 2.38 12.44
N ARG A 84 3.59 1.67 11.71
CA ARG A 84 5.02 1.58 12.01
C ARG A 84 5.69 2.96 11.95
N GLY A 85 5.36 3.78 10.95
CA GLY A 85 5.91 5.13 10.79
C GLY A 85 5.54 6.08 11.92
N VAL A 86 4.43 5.84 12.62
CA VAL A 86 3.99 6.67 13.76
C VAL A 86 4.22 6.01 15.12
N HIS A 87 5.06 4.96 15.15
CA HIS A 87 5.36 4.17 16.33
C HIS A 87 4.11 3.68 17.09
N MET A 88 3.08 3.26 16.34
CA MET A 88 1.94 2.56 16.92
C MET A 88 2.26 1.08 17.07
N ASP A 89 2.08 0.57 18.28
CA ASP A 89 2.17 -0.86 18.57
C ASP A 89 0.87 -1.54 18.13
N VAL A 90 0.94 -2.28 17.01
CA VAL A 90 -0.19 -3.01 16.44
C VAL A 90 0.31 -4.41 16.11
N ASP A 91 -0.43 -5.43 16.54
CA ASP A 91 -0.18 -6.82 16.18
C ASP A 91 -0.53 -7.07 14.70
N SER A 92 0.41 -6.70 13.84
CA SER A 92 0.28 -6.77 12.38
C SER A 92 0.21 -8.23 11.90
N GLU A 93 0.88 -9.14 12.61
CA GLU A 93 0.88 -10.57 12.27
C GLU A 93 -0.50 -11.19 12.54
N ALA A 94 -1.07 -10.95 13.73
CA ALA A 94 -2.44 -11.40 14.02
C ALA A 94 -3.45 -10.79 13.04
N ALA A 95 -3.31 -9.50 12.70
CA ALA A 95 -4.19 -8.84 11.72
C ALA A 95 -4.10 -9.50 10.33
N ARG A 96 -2.89 -9.84 9.86
CA ARG A 96 -2.68 -10.56 8.59
C ARG A 96 -3.29 -11.96 8.60
N GLN A 97 -3.17 -12.69 9.70
CA GLN A 97 -3.74 -14.03 9.84
C GLN A 97 -5.28 -14.00 9.81
N ILE A 98 -5.88 -13.05 10.55
CA ILE A 98 -7.33 -12.83 10.52
C ILE A 98 -7.76 -12.48 9.09
N LEU A 99 -7.09 -11.52 8.45
CA LEU A 99 -7.41 -11.11 7.08
C LEU A 99 -7.32 -12.28 6.08
N THR A 100 -6.27 -13.08 6.19
CA THR A 100 -6.07 -14.26 5.32
C THR A 100 -7.20 -15.27 5.50
N SER A 101 -7.55 -15.60 6.75
CA SER A 101 -8.66 -16.54 7.03
C SER A 101 -10.02 -16.03 6.52
N LEU A 102 -10.26 -14.72 6.63
CA LEU A 102 -11.48 -14.07 6.14
C LEU A 102 -11.59 -14.16 4.62
N ILE A 103 -10.50 -13.91 3.89
CA ILE A 103 -10.46 -14.02 2.42
C ILE A 103 -10.66 -15.48 1.99
N GLU A 104 -9.98 -16.43 2.65
CA GLU A 104 -10.04 -17.85 2.30
C GLU A 104 -11.41 -18.48 2.61
N SER A 105 -12.16 -17.91 3.55
CA SER A 105 -13.53 -18.35 3.84
C SER A 105 -14.51 -18.14 2.67
N GLY A 106 -14.18 -17.26 1.71
CA GLY A 106 -15.04 -16.93 0.56
C GLY A 106 -16.36 -16.23 0.92
N ASN A 107 -16.62 -15.97 2.20
CA ASN A 107 -17.88 -15.39 2.71
C ASN A 107 -17.89 -13.86 2.70
N ILE A 108 -16.78 -13.22 2.35
CA ILE A 108 -16.65 -11.77 2.34
C ILE A 108 -16.66 -11.23 0.92
N ASP A 109 -17.44 -10.18 0.72
CA ASP A 109 -17.34 -9.35 -0.46
C ASP A 109 -16.05 -8.51 -0.39
N LEU A 110 -15.08 -8.86 -1.25
CA LEU A 110 -13.78 -8.20 -1.35
C LEU A 110 -13.91 -6.71 -1.69
N SER A 111 -14.96 -6.30 -2.41
CA SER A 111 -15.19 -4.89 -2.74
C SER A 111 -15.51 -4.07 -1.49
N ASN A 112 -16.40 -4.57 -0.64
CA ASN A 112 -16.75 -3.93 0.63
C ASN A 112 -15.57 -3.94 1.62
N LEU A 113 -14.80 -5.04 1.64
CA LEU A 113 -13.57 -5.12 2.44
C LEU A 113 -12.55 -4.05 2.02
N LEU A 114 -12.26 -3.92 0.72
CA LEU A 114 -11.35 -2.91 0.19
C LEU A 114 -11.79 -1.49 0.58
N GLN A 115 -13.09 -1.18 0.47
CA GLN A 115 -13.61 0.13 0.85
C GLN A 115 -13.40 0.43 2.36
N SER A 116 -13.64 -0.56 3.22
CA SER A 116 -13.38 -0.45 4.66
C SER A 116 -11.90 -0.22 4.97
N MET A 117 -11.00 -0.90 4.24
CA MET A 117 -9.56 -0.72 4.39
C MET A 117 -9.12 0.67 3.94
N ASP A 118 -9.67 1.20 2.85
CA ASP A 118 -9.41 2.57 2.41
C ASP A 118 -9.83 3.60 3.46
N ASP A 119 -10.96 3.38 4.15
CA ASP A 119 -11.38 4.20 5.28
C ASP A 119 -10.42 4.09 6.48
N GLN A 120 -9.92 2.89 6.77
CA GLN A 120 -8.92 2.70 7.84
C GLN A 120 -7.60 3.38 7.50
N ILE A 121 -7.12 3.27 6.27
CA ILE A 121 -5.92 3.95 5.78
C ILE A 121 -6.08 5.46 5.90
N ARG A 122 -7.22 6.01 5.47
CA ARG A 122 -7.51 7.44 5.60
C ARG A 122 -7.43 7.90 7.06
N LYS A 123 -8.08 7.18 7.98
CA LYS A 123 -8.02 7.47 9.42
C LYS A 123 -6.59 7.35 9.97
N ALA A 124 -5.83 6.34 9.55
CA ALA A 124 -4.45 6.16 9.96
C ALA A 124 -3.55 7.32 9.48
N LYS A 125 -3.76 7.82 8.26
CA LYS A 125 -3.07 9.01 7.74
C LYS A 125 -3.42 10.27 8.54
N GLU A 126 -4.69 10.47 8.89
CA GLU A 126 -5.11 11.60 9.74
C GLU A 126 -4.45 11.53 11.13
N GLN A 127 -4.42 10.33 11.73
CA GLN A 127 -3.73 10.10 13.00
C GLN A 127 -2.22 10.36 12.88
N ALA A 128 -1.58 9.91 11.81
CA ALA A 128 -0.17 10.17 11.55
C ALA A 128 0.15 11.66 11.49
N LEU A 129 -0.68 12.42 10.76
CA LEU A 129 -0.53 13.87 10.68
C LEU A 129 -0.68 14.55 12.04
N SER A 130 -1.68 14.15 12.83
CA SER A 130 -1.89 14.72 14.17
C SER A 130 -0.73 14.46 15.15
N ARG A 131 0.04 13.37 14.94
CA ARG A 131 1.17 12.99 15.81
C ARG A 131 2.50 13.58 15.37
N ARG A 132 2.58 14.19 14.18
CA ARG A 132 3.82 14.68 13.58
C ARG A 132 4.63 15.55 14.54
N ASP A 133 4.01 16.55 15.16
CA ASP A 133 4.74 17.50 16.00
C ASP A 133 5.28 16.86 17.29
N ILE A 134 4.62 15.81 17.79
CA ILE A 134 5.11 15.02 18.94
C ILE A 134 6.28 14.16 18.51
N LEU A 135 6.18 13.47 17.38
CA LEU A 135 7.26 12.65 16.84
C LEU A 135 8.52 13.48 16.54
N ASP A 136 8.36 14.67 15.97
CA ASP A 136 9.45 15.62 15.75
C ASP A 136 10.12 16.06 17.06
N ARG A 137 9.34 16.22 18.14
CA ARG A 137 9.89 16.54 19.46
C ARG A 137 10.63 15.36 20.06
N VAL A 138 10.08 14.15 19.95
CA VAL A 138 10.71 12.91 20.41
C VAL A 138 12.05 12.70 19.71
N GLU A 139 12.12 12.89 18.39
CA GLU A 139 13.37 12.75 17.63
C GLU A 139 14.41 13.78 18.05
N LYS A 140 14.00 15.04 18.24
CA LYS A 140 14.89 16.10 18.77
C LYS A 140 15.40 15.76 20.18
N TRP A 141 14.55 15.21 21.04
CA TRP A 141 14.93 14.79 22.38
C TRP A 141 15.88 13.60 22.37
N LYS A 142 15.64 12.61 21.51
CA LYS A 142 16.53 11.47 21.32
C LYS A 142 17.91 11.92 20.87
N PHE A 143 17.99 12.79 19.86
CA PHE A 143 19.25 13.38 19.40
C PHE A 143 19.96 14.17 20.52
N ALA A 144 19.20 14.96 21.29
CA ALA A 144 19.77 15.72 22.40
C ALA A 144 20.33 14.81 23.51
N ALA A 145 19.67 13.69 23.82
CA ALA A 145 20.15 12.69 24.76
C ALA A 145 21.40 11.94 24.25
N GLU A 146 21.49 11.68 22.94
CA GLU A 146 22.69 11.11 22.31
C GLU A 146 23.87 12.09 22.38
N GLU A 147 23.65 13.39 22.15
CA GLU A 147 24.67 14.43 22.30
C GLU A 147 25.08 14.63 23.77
N GLU A 148 24.16 14.50 24.72
CA GLU A 148 24.47 14.52 26.16
C GLU A 148 25.42 13.38 26.54
N LYS A 149 25.09 12.15 26.13
CA LYS A 149 25.94 10.98 26.39
C LYS A 149 27.33 11.16 25.78
N TRP A 150 27.41 11.65 24.54
CA TRP A 150 28.69 11.94 23.89
C TRP A 150 29.49 13.02 24.64
N LEU A 151 28.81 14.08 25.10
CA LEU A 151 29.43 15.15 25.87
C LEU A 151 29.97 14.63 27.21
N ASP A 152 29.23 13.79 27.92
CA ASP A 152 29.67 13.16 29.18
C ASP A 152 30.94 12.33 28.98
N GLU A 153 30.99 11.53 27.91
CA GLU A 153 32.17 10.75 27.53
C GLU A 153 33.36 11.67 27.20
N TYR A 154 33.13 12.73 26.43
CA TYR A 154 34.14 13.72 26.08
C TYR A 154 34.64 14.52 27.29
N GLU A 155 33.77 14.81 28.25
CA GLU A 155 34.16 15.54 29.46
C GLU A 155 34.98 14.67 30.42
N ARG A 156 34.84 13.35 30.38
CA ARG A 156 35.66 12.41 31.14
C ARG A 156 37.02 12.11 30.51
N ASP A 157 37.24 12.49 29.25
CA ASP A 157 38.50 12.26 28.55
C ASP A 157 39.59 13.23 29.02
N GLU A 158 40.63 12.70 29.69
CA GLU A 158 41.78 13.47 30.16
C GLU A 158 42.59 14.09 29.01
N ASN A 159 42.55 13.49 27.81
CA ASN A 159 43.27 13.95 26.63
C ASN A 159 42.46 14.95 25.78
N ARG A 160 41.28 15.39 26.23
CA ARG A 160 40.37 16.24 25.45
C ARG A 160 40.95 17.58 24.97
N TYR A 161 41.99 18.08 25.64
CA TYR A 161 42.70 19.30 25.27
C TYR A 161 44.07 19.07 24.62
N SER A 162 44.39 17.81 24.30
CA SER A 162 45.61 17.51 23.55
C SER A 162 45.60 18.23 22.20
N ALA A 163 46.75 18.75 21.78
CA ALA A 163 46.92 19.53 20.54
C ALA A 163 46.89 18.64 19.28
N VAL A 164 45.97 17.67 19.24
CA VAL A 164 45.81 16.72 18.16
C VAL A 164 44.95 17.36 17.05
N ARG A 165 45.26 17.04 15.80
CA ARG A 165 44.52 17.50 14.63
C ARG A 165 43.03 17.13 14.78
N GLY A 166 42.16 18.13 14.91
CA GLY A 166 40.71 17.94 15.05
C GLY A 166 40.12 18.33 16.42
N ALA A 167 40.95 18.59 17.43
CA ALA A 167 40.48 18.96 18.78
C ALA A 167 39.52 20.16 18.80
N HIS A 168 39.77 21.19 17.98
CA HIS A 168 38.88 22.36 17.85
C HIS A 168 37.47 22.01 17.35
N LYS A 169 37.31 20.93 16.56
CA LYS A 169 35.99 20.46 16.09
C LYS A 169 35.21 19.80 17.21
N ASN A 170 35.87 18.97 18.02
CA ASN A 170 35.27 18.34 19.19
C ASN A 170 34.87 19.39 20.22
N LEU A 171 35.72 20.39 20.48
CA LEU A 171 35.39 21.50 21.36
C LEU A 171 34.16 22.28 20.89
N LYS A 172 34.07 22.57 19.58
CA LYS A 172 32.90 23.24 18.98
C LYS A 172 31.63 22.38 19.04
N ARG A 173 31.74 21.05 18.91
CA ARG A 173 30.61 20.13 19.11
C ARG A 173 30.16 20.14 20.56
N ALA A 174 31.09 20.06 21.51
CA ALA A 174 30.80 20.09 22.94
C ALA A 174 30.06 21.37 23.35
N GLU A 175 30.46 22.54 22.83
CA GLU A 175 29.75 23.80 23.07
C GLU A 175 28.30 23.76 22.55
N LYS A 176 28.09 23.24 21.34
CA LYS A 176 26.74 23.07 20.77
C LYS A 176 25.90 22.06 21.56
N ALA A 177 26.50 20.94 21.96
CA ALA A 177 25.85 19.90 22.74
C ALA A 177 25.37 20.47 24.09
N ARG A 178 26.20 21.23 24.80
CA ARG A 178 25.79 21.88 26.07
C ARG A 178 24.55 22.77 25.93
N ILE A 179 24.48 23.58 24.87
CA ILE A 179 23.32 24.44 24.59
C ILE A 179 22.07 23.63 24.27
N LEU A 180 22.24 22.47 23.62
CA LEU A 180 21.14 21.58 23.27
C LEU A 180 20.62 20.84 24.52
N VAL A 181 21.52 20.30 25.34
CA VAL A 181 21.22 19.59 26.59
C VAL A 181 20.55 20.52 27.60
N SER A 182 20.99 21.78 27.72
CA SER A 182 20.36 22.75 28.63
C SER A 182 18.90 23.07 28.30
N LYS A 183 18.41 22.66 27.12
CA LYS A 183 17.01 22.83 26.68
C LYS A 183 16.17 21.57 26.89
N ILE A 184 16.78 20.45 27.27
CA ILE A 184 16.05 19.25 27.68
C ILE A 184 15.44 19.55 29.06
N PRO A 185 14.13 19.33 29.28
CA PRO A 185 13.54 19.46 30.60
C PRO A 185 14.28 18.55 31.59
N CYS A 186 14.81 19.11 32.67
CA CYS A 186 15.50 18.33 33.71
C CYS A 186 14.59 17.23 34.27
N LYS A 187 15.21 16.11 34.66
CA LYS A 187 14.57 15.08 35.51
C LYS A 187 14.21 15.65 36.87
#